data_AF-A0A1C5BW52-F1
#
_entry.id   AF-A0A1C5BW52-F1
#
_cell.length_a   1.000
_cell.length_b   1.000
_cell.length_c   1.000
_cell.angle_alpha   90.00
_cell.angle_beta   90.00
_cell.angle_gamma   90.00
#
_symmetry.space_group_name_H-M   'P 1'
#
loop_
_entity.id
_entity.type
_entity.pdbx_description
1 polymer ?
#
loop_
_entity_poly.entity_id
_entity_poly.type
_entity_poly.pdbx_seq_one_letter_code
_entity_poly.pdbx_strand_id
1 'polypeptide(L)'
;MSAFMSAFASLVGSLADLLQPLFQTASTAAAIILFTALVRLAVHPLSRAAARGQKARSRLQPQIAELRKKHGRNPERMQKAIMELHAAEKVSPLSGCLPSLLQMPAFFLLYHLFSSSSIGGEPNALLSHDLLGAPLGGRWHDALAHGGLFGGQGLVYLGLFVIVAAVATFSYGRTKRQMAANPMTPAAGPDGQPVPGMGAMTKLIPLLSFFTLITVAVVPLAAALYVVTTTTWTAVERAWLYRDMPVAGGAMATAA
;
A
#
# COMPACT_ATOMS: atom_id res chain seq x y z
N MET A 1 17.96 19.90 -4.08
CA MET A 1 16.86 19.01 -4.53
C MET A 1 16.87 18.75 -6.05
N SER A 2 17.51 19.59 -6.87
CA SER A 2 17.58 19.45 -8.34
C SER A 2 18.38 18.22 -8.82
N ALA A 3 19.60 18.00 -8.32
CA ALA A 3 20.48 16.94 -8.83
C ALA A 3 19.88 15.52 -8.70
N PHE A 4 19.21 15.23 -7.59
CA PHE A 4 18.56 13.94 -7.36
C PHE A 4 17.34 13.73 -8.27
N MET A 5 16.55 14.79 -8.52
CA MET A 5 15.42 14.73 -9.46
C MET A 5 15.90 14.57 -10.90
N SER A 6 16.99 15.25 -11.28
CA SER A 6 17.59 15.11 -12.61
C SER A 6 18.16 13.70 -12.81
N ALA A 7 18.82 13.12 -11.81
CA ALA A 7 19.30 11.73 -11.85
C ALA A 7 18.15 10.72 -11.94
N PHE A 8 17.02 11.02 -11.30
CA PHE A 8 15.83 10.19 -11.37
C PHE A 8 15.16 10.28 -12.75
N ALA A 9 14.99 11.49 -13.29
CA ALA A 9 14.44 11.70 -14.62
C ALA A 9 15.31 11.07 -15.70
N SER A 10 16.64 11.16 -15.59
CA SER A 10 17.56 10.50 -16.52
C SER A 10 17.52 8.99 -16.41
N LEU A 11 17.36 8.42 -15.21
CA LEU A 11 17.16 6.99 -15.02
C LEU A 11 15.86 6.51 -15.67
N VAL A 12 14.75 7.21 -15.46
CA VAL A 12 13.46 6.88 -16.08
C VAL A 12 13.53 7.01 -17.60
N GLY A 13 14.18 8.07 -18.11
CA GLY A 13 14.45 8.23 -19.55
C GLY A 13 15.27 7.09 -20.13
N SER A 14 16.37 6.72 -19.47
CA SER A 14 17.24 5.61 -19.91
C SER A 14 16.49 4.27 -19.94
N LEU A 15 15.61 4.03 -18.96
CA LEU A 15 14.73 2.85 -18.95
C LEU A 15 13.69 2.92 -20.07
N ALA A 16 13.13 4.10 -20.36
CA ALA A 16 12.18 4.27 -21.45
C ALA A 16 12.85 4.00 -22.81
N ASP A 17 14.05 4.51 -23.04
CA ASP A 17 14.82 4.27 -24.27
C ASP A 17 15.12 2.77 -24.45
N LEU A 18 15.48 2.07 -23.36
CA LEU A 18 15.71 0.63 -23.36
C LEU A 18 14.42 -0.17 -23.70
N LEU A 19 13.27 0.32 -23.25
CA LEU A 19 11.96 -0.31 -23.46
C LEU A 19 11.30 0.10 -24.77
N GLN A 20 11.77 1.16 -25.43
CA GLN A 20 11.24 1.69 -26.68
C GLN A 20 11.07 0.65 -27.79
N PRO A 21 12.03 -0.26 -28.09
CA PRO A 21 11.84 -1.26 -29.15
C PRO A 21 10.71 -2.26 -28.85
N LEU A 22 10.38 -2.47 -27.57
CA LEU A 22 9.36 -3.43 -27.13
C LEU A 22 7.98 -2.79 -26.95
N PHE A 23 7.94 -1.57 -26.41
CA PHE A 23 6.70 -0.92 -25.95
C PHE A 23 6.33 0.34 -26.76
N GLN A 24 7.20 0.80 -27.66
CA GLN A 24 6.99 1.97 -28.53
C GLN A 24 6.45 3.18 -27.75
N THR A 25 5.23 3.65 -28.06
CA THR A 25 4.61 4.80 -27.38
C THR A 25 4.47 4.58 -25.88
N ALA A 26 4.24 3.34 -25.44
CA ALA A 26 4.07 3.00 -24.02
C ALA A 26 5.39 2.89 -23.23
N SER A 27 6.55 3.17 -23.83
CA SER A 27 7.86 2.99 -23.20
C SER A 27 8.02 3.79 -21.90
N THR A 28 7.56 5.03 -21.86
CA THR A 28 7.62 5.88 -20.66
C THR A 28 6.71 5.36 -19.55
N ALA A 29 5.52 4.90 -19.89
CA ALA A 29 4.62 4.24 -18.93
C ALA A 29 5.23 2.93 -18.39
N ALA A 30 5.82 2.13 -19.27
CA ALA A 30 6.51 0.90 -18.91
C ALA A 30 7.73 1.18 -18.02
N ALA A 31 8.47 2.26 -18.28
CA ALA A 31 9.59 2.69 -17.45
C ALA A 31 9.14 3.08 -16.03
N ILE A 32 8.02 3.79 -15.89
CA ILE A 32 7.42 4.12 -14.58
C ILE A 32 7.05 2.84 -13.82
N ILE A 33 6.39 1.89 -14.47
CA ILE A 33 5.99 0.61 -13.88
C ILE A 33 7.22 -0.20 -13.46
N LEU A 34 8.21 -0.32 -14.35
CA LEU A 34 9.45 -1.06 -14.11
C LEU A 34 10.25 -0.44 -12.97
N PHE A 35 10.43 0.88 -12.97
CA PHE A 35 11.10 1.59 -11.90
C PHE A 35 10.39 1.34 -10.55
N THR A 36 9.07 1.44 -10.52
CA THR A 36 8.28 1.17 -9.32
C THR A 36 8.48 -0.26 -8.83
N ALA A 37 8.51 -1.24 -9.74
CA ALA A 37 8.76 -2.63 -9.42
C ALA A 37 10.17 -2.86 -8.86
N LEU A 38 11.20 -2.19 -9.40
CA LEU A 38 12.59 -2.26 -8.91
C LEU A 38 12.70 -1.71 -7.48
N VAL A 39 12.09 -0.55 -7.20
CA VAL A 39 12.04 0.00 -5.84
C VAL A 39 11.35 -0.97 -4.88
N ARG A 40 10.20 -1.52 -5.30
CA ARG A 40 9.48 -2.51 -4.50
C ARG A 40 10.29 -3.78 -4.25
N LEU A 41 11.07 -4.23 -5.24
CA LEU A 41 11.97 -5.37 -5.10
C LEU A 41 13.11 -5.08 -4.11
N ALA A 42 13.68 -3.88 -4.15
CA ALA A 42 14.69 -3.44 -3.19
C ALA A 42 14.16 -3.35 -1.75
N VAL A 43 12.88 -2.97 -1.58
CA VAL A 43 12.19 -2.90 -0.27
C VAL A 43 11.66 -4.28 0.17
N HIS A 44 11.55 -5.26 -0.73
CA HIS A 44 11.05 -6.60 -0.44
C HIS A 44 11.69 -7.33 0.77
N PRO A 45 13.03 -7.33 0.98
CA PRO A 45 13.62 -7.94 2.17
C PRO A 45 13.11 -7.32 3.48
N LEU A 46 12.86 -6.00 3.48
CA LEU A 46 12.26 -5.31 4.61
C LEU A 46 10.80 -5.71 4.80
N SER A 47 10.01 -5.79 3.72
CA SER A 47 8.64 -6.31 3.76
C SER A 47 8.57 -7.72 4.35
N ARG A 48 9.53 -8.60 3.99
CA ARG A 48 9.66 -9.94 4.59
C ARG A 48 9.93 -9.88 6.10
N ALA A 49 10.84 -9.01 6.53
CA ALA A 49 11.14 -8.82 7.95
C ALA A 49 9.92 -8.32 8.73
N ALA A 50 9.17 -7.37 8.17
CA ALA A 50 7.92 -6.88 8.73
C ALA A 50 6.86 -7.97 8.85
N ALA A 51 6.70 -8.79 7.82
CA ALA A 51 5.77 -9.93 7.83
C ALA A 51 6.11 -10.97 8.91
N ARG A 52 7.41 -11.28 9.09
CA ARG A 52 7.86 -12.15 10.18
C ARG A 52 7.53 -11.56 11.55
N GLY A 53 7.78 -10.27 11.75
CA GLY A 53 7.45 -9.57 12.99
C GLY A 53 5.94 -9.60 13.29
N GLN A 54 5.10 -9.40 12.27
CA GLN A 54 3.65 -9.46 12.43
C GLN A 54 3.16 -10.89 12.74
N LYS A 55 3.77 -11.92 12.15
CA LYS A 55 3.48 -13.33 12.49
C LYS A 55 3.85 -13.63 13.94
N ALA A 56 5.00 -13.16 14.42
CA ALA A 56 5.38 -13.30 15.82
C ALA A 56 4.35 -12.62 16.75
N ARG A 57 3.90 -11.39 16.42
CA ARG A 57 2.85 -10.71 17.20
C ARG A 57 1.52 -11.44 17.21
N SER A 58 1.10 -12.00 16.07
CA SER A 58 -0.17 -12.75 16.00
C SER A 58 -0.18 -13.93 16.96
N ARG A 59 0.98 -14.56 17.22
CA ARG A 59 1.12 -15.65 18.20
C ARG A 59 1.01 -15.17 19.65
N LEU A 60 1.33 -13.91 19.93
CA LEU A 60 1.22 -13.32 21.27
C LEU A 60 -0.20 -12.85 21.61
N GLN A 61 -1.08 -12.68 20.61
CA GLN A 61 -2.46 -12.23 20.83
C GLN A 61 -3.24 -13.00 21.91
N PRO A 62 -3.21 -14.36 21.99
CA PRO A 62 -3.89 -15.08 23.06
C PRO A 62 -3.32 -14.74 24.45
N GLN A 63 -2.00 -14.63 24.58
CA GLN A 63 -1.36 -14.25 25.85
C GLN A 63 -1.69 -12.80 26.25
N ILE A 64 -1.74 -11.89 25.28
CA ILE A 64 -2.19 -10.51 25.49
C ILE A 64 -3.65 -10.49 25.96
N ALA A 65 -4.51 -11.35 25.41
CA ALA A 65 -5.90 -11.46 25.85
C ALA A 65 -6.02 -11.96 27.30
N GLU A 66 -5.17 -12.89 27.74
CA GLU A 66 -5.09 -13.31 29.14
C GLU A 66 -4.60 -12.20 30.07
N LEU A 67 -3.55 -11.46 29.67
CA LEU A 67 -3.07 -10.30 30.43
C LEU A 67 -4.16 -9.24 30.60
N ARG A 68 -4.99 -9.01 29.57
CA ARG A 68 -6.16 -8.12 29.66
C ARG A 68 -7.21 -8.64 30.63
N LYS A 69 -7.48 -9.95 30.68
CA LYS A 69 -8.38 -10.53 31.70
C LYS A 69 -7.83 -10.32 33.12
N LYS A 70 -6.52 -10.44 33.30
CA LYS A 70 -5.84 -10.30 34.61
C LYS A 70 -5.68 -8.85 35.07
N HIS A 71 -5.40 -7.92 34.16
CA HIS A 71 -5.00 -6.54 34.48
C HIS A 71 -5.90 -5.46 33.87
N GLY A 72 -7.03 -5.81 33.25
CA GLY A 72 -7.90 -4.86 32.52
C GLY A 72 -8.45 -3.70 33.36
N ARG A 73 -8.46 -3.82 34.70
CA ARG A 73 -8.85 -2.74 35.63
C ARG A 73 -7.73 -1.75 35.97
N ASN A 74 -6.50 -2.03 35.56
CA ASN A 74 -5.35 -1.15 35.83
C ASN A 74 -4.55 -0.94 34.52
N PRO A 75 -4.80 0.17 33.80
CA PRO A 75 -4.21 0.40 32.49
C PRO A 75 -2.68 0.51 32.54
N GLU A 76 -2.11 1.06 33.60
CA GLU A 76 -0.65 1.17 33.78
C GLU A 76 -0.01 -0.21 33.93
N ARG A 77 -0.56 -1.07 34.79
CA ARG A 77 -0.08 -2.46 34.94
C ARG A 77 -0.29 -3.28 33.67
N MET A 78 -1.41 -3.08 32.97
CA MET A 78 -1.67 -3.74 31.69
C MET A 78 -0.63 -3.34 30.64
N GLN A 79 -0.34 -2.05 30.49
CA GLN A 79 0.66 -1.56 29.54
C GLN A 79 2.04 -2.12 29.86
N LYS A 80 2.44 -2.09 31.14
CA LYS A 80 3.73 -2.64 31.59
C LYS A 80 3.84 -4.14 31.29
N ALA A 81 2.81 -4.93 31.63
CA ALA A 81 2.81 -6.37 31.38
C ALA A 81 2.84 -6.73 29.88
N ILE A 82 2.15 -5.95 29.04
CA ILE A 82 2.21 -6.12 27.57
C ILE A 82 3.62 -5.79 27.05
N MET A 83 4.27 -4.75 27.56
CA MET A 83 5.64 -4.41 27.19
C MET A 83 6.64 -5.47 27.66
N GLU A 84 6.51 -5.97 28.88
CA GLU A 84 7.32 -7.07 29.42
C GLU A 84 7.17 -8.34 28.59
N LEU A 85 5.93 -8.69 28.19
CA LEU A 85 5.68 -9.83 27.31
C LEU A 85 6.36 -9.65 25.94
N HIS A 86 6.22 -8.49 25.32
CA HIS A 86 6.89 -8.19 24.05
C HIS A 86 8.42 -8.23 24.17
N ALA A 87 8.98 -7.77 25.29
CA ALA A 87 10.41 -7.82 25.56
C ALA A 87 10.91 -9.26 25.79
N ALA A 88 10.18 -10.05 26.58
CA ALA A 88 10.49 -11.44 26.87
C ALA A 88 10.51 -12.30 25.58
N GLU A 89 9.53 -12.07 24.71
CA GLU A 89 9.38 -12.78 23.43
C GLU A 89 10.24 -12.16 22.31
N LYS A 90 11.00 -11.09 22.60
CA LYS A 90 11.84 -10.35 21.66
C LYS A 90 11.10 -9.89 20.40
N VAL A 91 9.81 -9.55 20.54
CA VAL A 91 8.96 -9.09 19.44
C VAL A 91 8.82 -7.56 19.50
N SER A 92 9.44 -6.86 18.56
CA SER A 92 9.33 -5.39 18.48
C SER A 92 7.90 -4.93 18.11
N PRO A 93 7.37 -3.85 18.71
CA PRO A 93 6.09 -3.21 18.37
C PRO A 93 6.16 -2.32 17.10
N LEU A 94 7.35 -2.07 16.54
CA LEU A 94 7.54 -1.22 15.34
C LEU A 94 7.70 -1.98 14.01
N SER A 95 7.87 -3.30 14.04
CA SER A 95 8.01 -4.15 12.83
C SER A 95 6.92 -3.95 11.75
N GLY A 96 5.73 -3.44 12.10
CA GLY A 96 4.65 -3.18 11.15
C GLY A 96 4.69 -1.82 10.43
N CYS A 97 5.33 -0.80 11.00
CA CYS A 97 5.37 0.55 10.41
C CYS A 97 6.65 0.83 9.61
N LEU A 98 7.70 0.03 9.82
CA LEU A 98 9.01 0.17 9.18
C LEU A 98 8.95 0.18 7.63
N PRO A 99 8.15 -0.67 6.96
CA PRO A 99 8.03 -0.63 5.50
C PRO A 99 7.40 0.66 4.98
N SER A 100 6.39 1.18 5.69
CA SER A 100 5.71 2.42 5.31
C SER A 100 6.65 3.62 5.41
N LEU A 101 7.50 3.66 6.44
CA LEU A 101 8.46 4.74 6.64
C LEU A 101 9.53 4.77 5.54
N LEU A 102 10.02 3.59 5.13
CA LEU A 102 11.00 3.49 4.04
C LEU A 102 10.38 3.77 2.65
N GLN A 103 9.06 3.70 2.51
CA GLN A 103 8.35 3.99 1.26
C GLN A 103 8.14 5.50 1.02
N MET A 104 8.16 6.32 2.07
CA MET A 104 7.92 7.78 2.00
C MET A 104 8.79 8.49 0.94
N PRO A 105 10.11 8.23 0.82
CA PRO A 105 10.95 8.88 -0.19
C PRO A 105 10.52 8.58 -1.63
N ALA A 106 10.14 7.33 -1.93
CA ALA A 106 9.70 6.92 -3.27
C ALA A 106 8.37 7.57 -3.66
N PHE A 107 7.46 7.75 -2.69
CA PHE A 107 6.21 8.48 -2.91
C PHE A 107 6.48 9.97 -3.19
N PHE A 108 7.35 10.60 -2.40
CA PHE A 108 7.69 12.01 -2.57
C PHE A 108 8.36 12.29 -3.93
N LEU A 109 9.30 11.44 -4.33
CA LEU A 109 9.94 11.46 -5.64
C LEU A 109 8.91 11.49 -6.78
N LEU A 110 7.94 10.59 -6.73
CA LEU A 110 7.01 10.42 -7.82
C LEU A 110 5.91 11.49 -7.83
N TYR A 111 5.45 11.92 -6.65
CA TYR A 111 4.58 13.08 -6.52
C TYR A 111 5.25 14.33 -7.10
N HIS A 112 6.52 14.57 -6.77
CA HIS A 112 7.24 15.74 -7.26
C HIS A 112 7.51 15.66 -8.76
N LEU A 113 7.85 14.47 -9.28
CA LEU A 113 8.09 14.26 -10.71
C LEU A 113 6.85 14.57 -11.55
N PHE A 114 5.66 14.18 -11.09
CA PHE A 114 4.42 14.33 -11.89
C PHE A 114 3.56 15.53 -11.51
N SER A 115 3.83 16.18 -10.37
CA SER A 115 3.20 17.45 -10.01
C SER A 115 4.01 18.68 -10.46
N SER A 116 5.25 18.49 -10.94
CA SER A 116 6.10 19.58 -11.42
C SER A 116 6.10 19.63 -12.95
N SER A 117 5.71 20.77 -13.50
CA SER A 117 5.75 21.03 -14.95
C SER A 117 7.18 21.19 -15.48
N SER A 118 8.17 21.32 -14.60
CA SER A 118 9.59 21.38 -14.93
C SER A 118 10.44 20.51 -14.01
N ILE A 119 11.50 19.90 -14.55
CA ILE A 119 12.48 19.11 -13.81
C ILE A 119 13.87 19.66 -14.13
N GLY A 120 14.57 20.14 -13.10
CA GLY A 120 15.94 20.64 -13.27
C GLY A 120 16.06 21.93 -14.12
N GLY A 121 14.98 22.68 -14.29
CA GLY A 121 14.95 23.91 -15.09
C GLY A 121 14.33 23.75 -16.49
N GLU A 122 14.19 22.52 -16.97
CA GLU A 122 13.60 22.20 -18.28
C GLU A 122 12.14 21.76 -18.17
N PRO A 123 11.31 21.96 -19.22
CA PRO A 123 9.96 21.42 -19.28
C PRO A 123 9.96 19.90 -19.10
N ASN A 124 9.00 19.38 -18.34
CA ASN A 124 8.91 17.96 -18.03
C ASN A 124 8.46 17.15 -19.25
N ALA A 125 9.41 16.77 -20.10
CA ALA A 125 9.16 15.99 -21.32
C ALA A 125 8.49 14.64 -21.04
N LEU A 126 8.62 14.08 -19.82
CA LEU A 126 7.96 12.81 -19.46
C LEU A 126 6.43 12.91 -19.44
N LEU A 127 5.88 14.10 -19.20
CA LEU A 127 4.42 14.32 -19.19
C LEU A 127 3.80 14.40 -20.60
N SER A 128 4.62 14.69 -21.62
CA SER A 128 4.18 14.75 -23.02
C SER A 128 4.18 13.40 -23.74
N HIS A 129 4.60 12.32 -23.09
CA HIS A 129 4.48 10.98 -23.65
C HIS A 129 3.07 10.40 -23.44
N ASP A 130 2.68 9.47 -24.32
CA ASP A 130 1.36 8.85 -24.33
C ASP A 130 1.40 7.36 -24.00
N LEU A 131 0.44 6.87 -23.21
CA LEU A 131 0.17 5.45 -23.05
C LEU A 131 -1.03 5.06 -23.93
N LEU A 132 -0.78 4.33 -25.03
CA LEU A 132 -1.83 3.87 -25.95
C LEU A 132 -2.76 5.02 -26.43
N GLY A 133 -2.19 6.19 -26.70
CA GLY A 133 -2.92 7.40 -27.10
C GLY A 133 -3.51 8.22 -25.95
N ALA A 134 -3.24 7.85 -24.69
CA ALA A 134 -3.62 8.63 -23.52
C ALA A 134 -2.41 9.42 -22.98
N PRO A 135 -2.47 10.77 -22.91
CA PRO A 135 -1.36 11.55 -22.38
C PRO A 135 -1.09 11.22 -20.91
N LEU A 136 0.18 11.01 -20.57
CA LEU A 136 0.60 10.65 -19.21
C LEU A 136 0.30 11.75 -18.19
N GLY A 137 0.27 13.01 -18.63
CA GLY A 137 -0.17 14.16 -17.83
C GLY A 137 -1.70 14.36 -17.79
N GLY A 138 -2.47 13.65 -18.62
CA GLY A 138 -3.91 13.80 -18.70
C GLY A 138 -4.65 13.20 -17.51
N ARG A 139 -5.95 13.50 -17.39
CA ARG A 139 -6.88 12.92 -16.42
C ARG A 139 -8.05 12.21 -17.12
N TRP A 140 -8.81 11.41 -16.37
CA TRP A 140 -9.93 10.65 -16.93
C TRP A 140 -11.07 11.55 -17.44
N HIS A 141 -11.28 12.73 -16.85
CA HIS A 141 -12.31 13.66 -17.33
C HIS A 141 -11.93 14.30 -18.67
N ASP A 142 -10.63 14.49 -18.93
CA ASP A 142 -10.14 14.97 -20.24
C ASP A 142 -10.42 13.92 -21.32
N ALA A 143 -10.28 12.64 -20.97
CA ALA A 143 -10.59 11.51 -21.86
C ALA A 143 -12.05 11.48 -22.29
N LEU A 144 -12.95 11.78 -21.35
CA LEU A 144 -14.39 11.87 -21.60
C LEU A 144 -14.71 13.01 -22.59
N ALA A 145 -14.01 14.14 -22.48
CA ALA A 145 -14.20 15.29 -23.37
C ALA A 145 -13.67 15.04 -24.80
N HIS A 146 -12.59 14.26 -24.97
CA HIS A 146 -11.89 14.09 -26.25
C HIS A 146 -12.20 12.78 -27.00
N GLY A 147 -13.25 12.04 -26.62
CA GLY A 147 -13.61 10.78 -27.28
C GLY A 147 -14.56 9.86 -26.51
N GLY A 148 -15.02 10.28 -25.32
CA GLY A 148 -15.93 9.50 -24.48
C GLY A 148 -15.30 8.26 -23.85
N LEU A 149 -16.11 7.48 -23.13
CA LEU A 149 -15.65 6.28 -22.40
C LEU A 149 -15.07 5.19 -23.31
N PHE A 150 -15.55 5.10 -24.55
CA PHE A 150 -15.16 4.07 -25.50
C PHE A 150 -14.12 4.54 -26.53
N GLY A 151 -13.67 5.79 -26.45
CA GLY A 151 -12.52 6.28 -27.22
C GLY A 151 -11.21 5.66 -26.72
N GLY A 152 -10.13 5.79 -27.50
CA GLY A 152 -8.82 5.20 -27.16
C GLY A 152 -8.33 5.56 -25.76
N GLN A 153 -8.36 6.85 -25.40
CA GLN A 153 -8.01 7.32 -24.05
C GLN A 153 -8.98 6.79 -22.98
N GLY A 154 -10.29 6.77 -23.28
CA GLY A 154 -11.32 6.27 -22.37
C GLY A 154 -11.11 4.80 -22.00
N LEU A 155 -10.77 3.95 -22.97
CA LEU A 155 -10.49 2.53 -22.74
C LEU A 155 -9.27 2.30 -21.83
N VAL A 156 -8.23 3.13 -21.93
CA VAL A 156 -7.06 3.07 -21.04
C VAL A 156 -7.48 3.35 -19.59
N TYR A 157 -8.25 4.41 -19.36
CA TYR A 157 -8.76 4.73 -18.02
C TYR A 157 -9.72 3.66 -17.50
N LEU A 158 -10.62 3.14 -18.34
CA LEU A 158 -11.51 2.04 -17.97
C LEU A 158 -10.73 0.80 -17.53
N GLY A 159 -9.72 0.39 -18.30
CA GLY A 159 -8.84 -0.71 -17.94
C GLY A 159 -8.15 -0.46 -16.60
N LEU A 160 -7.65 0.76 -16.39
CA LEU A 160 -7.02 1.16 -15.14
C LEU A 160 -7.99 1.07 -13.95
N PHE A 161 -9.20 1.61 -14.08
CA PHE A 161 -10.23 1.55 -13.02
C PHE A 161 -10.65 0.12 -12.71
N VAL A 162 -10.78 -0.75 -13.72
CA VAL A 162 -11.07 -2.18 -13.53
C VAL A 162 -9.96 -2.85 -12.70
N ILE A 163 -8.69 -2.58 -13.02
CA ILE A 163 -7.56 -3.13 -12.26
C ILE A 163 -7.60 -2.63 -10.81
N VAL A 164 -7.79 -1.34 -10.59
CA VAL A 164 -7.86 -0.77 -9.23
C VAL A 164 -9.04 -1.34 -8.45
N ALA A 165 -10.21 -1.47 -9.08
CA ALA A 165 -11.40 -2.03 -8.43
C ALA A 165 -11.16 -3.50 -8.04
N ALA A 166 -10.53 -4.29 -8.91
CA ALA A 166 -10.16 -5.68 -8.63
C ALA A 166 -9.18 -5.77 -7.44
N VAL A 167 -8.12 -4.96 -7.45
CA VAL A 167 -7.11 -4.89 -6.37
C VAL A 167 -7.72 -4.40 -5.05
N ALA A 168 -8.59 -3.39 -5.10
CA ALA A 168 -9.28 -2.85 -3.94
C ALA A 168 -10.24 -3.89 -3.34
N THR A 169 -10.98 -4.61 -4.17
CA THR A 169 -11.89 -5.69 -3.75
C THR A 169 -11.13 -6.84 -3.11
N PHE A 170 -10.03 -7.26 -3.73
CA PHE A 170 -9.13 -8.27 -3.17
C PHE A 170 -8.56 -7.84 -1.81
N SER A 171 -8.08 -6.59 -1.73
CA SER A 171 -7.50 -6.00 -0.51
C SER A 171 -8.55 -5.84 0.60
N TYR A 172 -9.77 -5.44 0.26
CA TYR A 172 -10.91 -5.35 1.16
C TYR A 172 -11.22 -6.71 1.79
N GLY A 173 -11.41 -7.74 0.95
CA GLY A 173 -11.72 -9.10 1.41
C GLY A 173 -10.63 -9.66 2.30
N ARG A 174 -9.36 -9.43 1.93
CA ARG A 174 -8.21 -9.83 2.73
C ARG A 174 -8.14 -9.12 4.07
N THR A 175 -8.28 -7.80 4.08
CA THR A 175 -8.22 -6.99 5.31
C THR A 175 -9.35 -7.37 6.26
N LYS A 176 -10.56 -7.59 5.73
CA LYS A 176 -11.72 -8.07 6.49
C LYS A 176 -11.45 -9.45 7.11
N ARG A 177 -10.89 -10.39 6.35
CA ARG A 177 -10.49 -11.72 6.87
C ARG A 177 -9.40 -11.62 7.93
N GLN A 178 -8.42 -10.75 7.75
CA GLN A 178 -7.34 -10.52 8.72
C GLN A 178 -7.88 -9.96 10.04
N MET A 179 -8.82 -9.02 9.97
CA MET A 179 -9.48 -8.47 11.14
C MET A 179 -10.38 -9.48 11.85
N ALA A 180 -11.04 -10.37 11.10
CA ALA A 180 -11.81 -11.46 11.70
C ALA A 180 -10.91 -12.49 12.39
N ALA A 181 -9.73 -12.79 11.83
CA ALA A 181 -8.77 -13.74 12.40
C ALA A 181 -7.99 -13.17 13.60
N ASN A 182 -7.74 -11.87 13.61
CA ASN A 182 -7.14 -11.14 14.72
C ASN A 182 -8.06 -9.96 15.08
N PRO A 183 -9.20 -10.23 15.74
CA PRO A 183 -10.07 -9.16 16.18
C PRO A 183 -9.26 -8.25 17.09
N MET A 184 -9.14 -6.98 16.73
CA MET A 184 -8.57 -5.98 17.63
C MET A 184 -9.44 -6.00 18.88
N THR A 185 -8.94 -6.60 19.95
CA THR A 185 -9.58 -6.55 21.25
C THR A 185 -9.74 -5.07 21.58
N PRO A 186 -10.97 -4.57 21.80
CA PRO A 186 -11.23 -3.16 22.06
C PRO A 186 -10.29 -2.68 23.15
N ALA A 187 -9.69 -1.49 22.99
CA ALA A 187 -9.13 -0.82 24.15
C ALA A 187 -10.28 -0.68 25.15
N ALA A 188 -10.09 -1.20 26.36
CA ALA A 188 -10.99 -0.90 27.46
C ALA A 188 -10.79 0.57 27.79
N GLY A 189 -11.86 1.36 27.75
CA GLY A 189 -11.84 2.70 28.35
C GLY A 189 -11.60 2.62 29.87
N PRO A 190 -11.46 3.77 30.55
CA PRO A 190 -11.26 3.83 32.00
C PRO A 190 -12.26 2.98 32.79
N ASP A 191 -13.49 2.84 32.28
CA ASP A 191 -14.60 2.12 32.92
C ASP A 191 -14.80 0.68 32.41
N GLY A 192 -13.87 0.13 31.62
CA GLY A 192 -14.03 -1.22 31.04
C GLY A 192 -15.01 -1.30 29.86
N GLN A 193 -15.66 -0.20 29.50
CA GLN A 193 -16.51 -0.07 28.32
C GLN A 193 -15.64 0.01 27.05
N PRO A 194 -16.08 -0.58 25.91
CA PRO A 194 -15.39 -0.41 24.64
C PRO A 194 -15.35 1.07 24.26
N VAL A 195 -14.17 1.57 23.89
CA VAL A 195 -14.00 2.96 23.44
C VAL A 195 -15.05 3.26 22.35
N PRO A 196 -15.91 4.29 22.55
CA PRO A 196 -16.91 4.67 21.57
C PRO A 196 -16.26 4.93 20.20
N GLY A 197 -16.83 4.39 19.12
CA GLY A 197 -16.32 4.57 17.76
C GLY A 197 -15.37 3.47 17.25
N MET A 198 -14.81 2.62 18.11
CA MET A 198 -13.92 1.51 17.69
C MET A 198 -14.63 0.50 16.77
N GLY A 199 -15.92 0.24 17.00
CA GLY A 199 -16.74 -0.62 16.15
C GLY A 199 -17.05 -0.04 14.76
N ALA A 200 -17.10 1.29 14.65
CA ALA A 200 -17.20 1.97 13.35
C ALA A 200 -15.85 1.96 12.63
N MET A 201 -14.76 2.18 13.37
CA MET A 201 -13.37 2.13 12.87
C MET A 201 -13.06 0.80 12.19
N THR A 202 -13.40 -0.35 12.81
CA THR A 202 -13.15 -1.68 12.23
C THR A 202 -13.94 -1.95 10.95
N LYS A 203 -15.11 -1.32 10.77
CA LYS A 203 -15.90 -1.37 9.53
C LYS A 203 -15.35 -0.43 8.46
N LEU A 204 -14.82 0.72 8.85
CA LEU A 204 -14.25 1.73 7.95
C LEU A 204 -12.88 1.34 7.40
N ILE A 205 -12.00 0.73 8.21
CA ILE A 205 -10.62 0.44 7.79
C ILE A 205 -10.54 -0.39 6.49
N PRO A 206 -11.28 -1.50 6.30
CA PRO A 206 -11.24 -2.24 5.04
C PRO A 206 -11.74 -1.40 3.85
N LEU A 207 -12.72 -0.52 4.09
CA LEU A 207 -13.31 0.35 3.07
C LEU A 207 -12.32 1.41 2.56
N LEU A 208 -11.32 1.78 3.36
CA LEU A 208 -10.23 2.67 2.92
C LEU A 208 -9.49 2.14 1.67
N SER A 209 -9.53 0.83 1.40
CA SER A 209 -8.94 0.28 0.16
C SER A 209 -9.58 0.84 -1.11
N PHE A 210 -10.85 1.27 -1.05
CA PHE A 210 -11.54 1.89 -2.19
C PHE A 210 -11.19 3.36 -2.37
N PHE A 211 -10.59 4.01 -1.38
CA PHE A 211 -10.11 5.39 -1.51
C PHE A 211 -9.10 5.55 -2.65
N THR A 212 -8.36 4.48 -2.98
CA THR A 212 -7.46 4.44 -4.13
C THR A 212 -8.16 4.71 -5.47
N LEU A 213 -9.42 4.29 -5.64
CA LEU A 213 -10.20 4.62 -6.85
C LEU A 213 -10.40 6.13 -6.98
N ILE A 214 -10.71 6.79 -5.87
CA ILE A 214 -10.88 8.26 -5.82
C ILE A 214 -9.55 8.94 -6.14
N THR A 215 -8.45 8.47 -5.56
CA THR A 215 -7.11 9.00 -5.85
C THR A 215 -6.79 8.90 -7.33
N VAL A 216 -6.99 7.71 -7.93
CA VAL A 216 -6.74 7.47 -9.36
C VAL A 216 -7.63 8.31 -10.27
N ALA A 217 -8.85 8.65 -9.84
CA ALA A 217 -9.73 9.57 -10.56
C ALA A 217 -9.29 11.05 -10.50
N VAL A 218 -8.41 11.45 -9.58
CA VAL A 218 -8.05 12.87 -9.42
C VAL A 218 -6.62 13.16 -9.92
N VAL A 219 -5.74 12.17 -9.85
CA VAL A 219 -4.33 12.32 -10.23
C VAL A 219 -4.10 12.10 -11.74
N PRO A 220 -3.00 12.62 -12.30
CA PRO A 220 -2.60 12.34 -13.68
C PRO A 220 -2.36 10.85 -13.93
N LEU A 221 -2.49 10.40 -15.19
CA LEU A 221 -2.31 9.00 -15.58
C LEU A 221 -0.98 8.41 -15.09
N ALA A 222 0.12 9.13 -15.20
CA ALA A 222 1.43 8.66 -14.72
C ALA A 222 1.44 8.37 -13.21
N ALA A 223 0.85 9.26 -12.41
CA ALA A 223 0.71 9.05 -10.97
C ALA A 223 -0.26 7.90 -10.66
N ALA A 224 -1.33 7.77 -11.46
CA ALA A 224 -2.27 6.67 -11.33
C ALA A 224 -1.58 5.32 -11.60
N LEU A 225 -0.78 5.18 -12.65
CA LEU A 225 -0.01 3.96 -12.96
C LEU A 225 0.90 3.54 -11.80
N TYR A 226 1.59 4.50 -11.18
CA TYR A 226 2.37 4.19 -9.96
C TYR A 226 1.48 3.69 -8.83
N VAL A 227 0.39 4.39 -8.53
CA VAL A 227 -0.53 4.02 -7.45
C VAL A 227 -1.11 2.63 -7.69
N VAL A 228 -1.50 2.31 -8.92
CA VAL A 228 -1.99 0.97 -9.29
C VAL A 228 -0.89 -0.08 -9.13
N THR A 229 0.30 0.17 -9.68
CA THR A 229 1.43 -0.78 -9.61
C THR A 229 1.82 -1.06 -8.17
N THR A 230 1.92 -0.02 -7.35
CA THR A 230 2.38 -0.12 -5.96
C THR A 230 1.33 -0.79 -5.07
N THR A 231 0.04 -0.54 -5.28
CA THR A 231 -1.05 -1.20 -4.54
C THR A 231 -1.23 -2.65 -4.97
N THR A 232 -1.11 -2.93 -6.27
CA THR A 232 -1.11 -4.31 -6.82
C THR A 232 0.04 -5.12 -6.26
N TRP A 233 1.27 -4.58 -6.29
CA TRP A 233 2.43 -5.23 -5.67
C TRP A 233 2.18 -5.52 -4.20
N THR A 234 1.68 -4.53 -3.45
CA THR A 234 1.39 -4.69 -2.01
C THR A 234 0.37 -5.78 -1.77
N ALA A 235 -0.69 -5.85 -2.59
CA ALA A 235 -1.71 -6.88 -2.48
C ALA A 235 -1.13 -8.28 -2.73
N VAL A 236 -0.34 -8.45 -3.78
CA VAL A 236 0.32 -9.72 -4.14
C VAL A 236 1.39 -10.12 -3.12
N GLU A 237 2.27 -9.20 -2.74
CA GLU A 237 3.32 -9.42 -1.75
C GLU A 237 2.71 -9.83 -0.41
N ARG A 238 1.68 -9.12 0.05
CA ARG A 238 0.96 -9.50 1.27
C ARG A 238 0.27 -10.84 1.08
N ALA A 239 -0.32 -11.11 -0.08
CA ALA A 239 -0.94 -12.40 -0.40
C ALA A 239 -0.01 -13.56 -0.18
N TRP A 240 1.21 -13.43 -0.71
CA TRP A 240 2.24 -14.44 -0.63
C TRP A 240 2.85 -14.55 0.77
N LEU A 241 3.31 -13.44 1.36
CA LEU A 241 4.02 -13.45 2.65
C LEU A 241 3.17 -13.86 3.85
N TYR A 242 1.86 -13.64 3.78
CA TYR A 242 0.94 -13.89 4.90
C TYR A 242 0.01 -15.08 4.64
N ARG A 243 0.26 -15.92 3.63
CA ARG A 243 -0.59 -17.10 3.38
C ARG A 243 -0.56 -18.10 4.54
N ASP A 244 0.59 -18.23 5.21
CA ASP A 244 0.86 -19.22 6.26
C ASP A 244 0.73 -18.64 7.68
N MET A 245 -0.05 -17.57 7.86
CA MET A 245 -0.26 -16.98 9.17
C MET A 245 -1.33 -17.80 9.91
N PRO A 246 -1.00 -18.44 11.05
CA PRO A 246 -1.94 -19.29 11.76
C PRO A 246 -3.16 -18.46 12.19
N VAL A 247 -4.35 -18.93 11.82
CA VAL A 247 -5.60 -18.42 12.37
C VAL A 247 -5.62 -18.80 13.85
N ALA A 248 -5.88 -17.83 14.73
CA ALA A 248 -5.80 -18.02 16.19
C ALA A 248 -6.61 -19.22 16.73
N GLY A 249 -7.57 -19.74 15.97
CA GLY A 249 -8.34 -20.94 16.32
C GLY A 249 -7.65 -22.29 16.07
N GLY A 250 -6.56 -22.37 15.29
CA GLY A 250 -5.93 -23.65 14.95
C GLY A 250 -4.96 -24.20 16.00
N ALA A 251 -4.32 -23.32 16.78
CA ALA A 251 -3.30 -23.72 17.74
C ALA A 251 -3.86 -24.34 19.03
N MET A 252 -5.14 -24.12 19.35
CA MET A 252 -5.81 -24.77 20.49
C MET A 252 -6.27 -26.19 20.19
N ALA A 253 -6.50 -26.55 18.92
CA ALA A 253 -7.00 -27.88 18.55
C ALA A 253 -5.90 -28.95 18.45
N THR A 254 -4.63 -28.54 18.37
CA THR A 254 -3.47 -29.46 18.33
C THR A 254 -2.74 -29.58 19.67
N ALA A 255 -3.22 -28.88 20.70
CA ALA A 255 -2.66 -28.89 22.05
C ALA A 255 -3.62 -29.52 23.09
N ALA A 256 -4.68 -30.17 22.63
CA ALA A 256 -5.60 -31.00 23.40
C ALA A 256 -5.50 -32.43 22.90
#